data_AF-A0AA51SAX7-F1
#
_entry.id   AF-A0AA51SAX7-F1
#
_cell.length_a   1.000
_cell.length_b   1.000
_cell.length_c   1.000
_cell.angle_alpha   90.00
_cell.angle_beta   90.00
_cell.angle_gamma   90.00
#
_symmetry.space_group_name_H-M   'P 1'
#
loop_
_entity.id
_entity.type
_entity.pdbx_description
1 polymer ?
#
loop_
_entity_poly.entity_id
_entity_poly.type
_entity_poly.pdbx_seq_one_letter_code
_entity_poly.pdbx_strand_id
1 'polypeptide(L)'
;MFKKLVLFFFLCLPLSTFGATAPYTGGISAADLLAEYDNFAQQYKNFTPSKQDITLIQKLKGKELTVLFGTWCHDSAREVPRLIKLLEQSKVQLESIKFVAVGYNKQDASGVAQAHNLQYTPTIIVSQNGKELTRMVEKPAGTLAQDLTKNLP
;
A
#
# COMPACT_ATOMS: atom_id res chain seq x y z
N MET A 1 14.11 19.05 -69.70
CA MET A 1 15.15 19.67 -68.84
C MET A 1 14.70 19.54 -67.39
N PHE A 2 15.43 18.72 -66.62
CA PHE A 2 15.24 18.50 -65.20
C PHE A 2 15.34 19.80 -64.40
N LYS A 3 14.52 19.96 -63.34
CA LYS A 3 14.96 20.65 -62.11
C LYS A 3 14.06 20.37 -60.89
N LYS A 4 14.62 19.53 -60.02
CA LYS A 4 14.66 19.58 -58.55
C LYS A 4 13.34 19.49 -57.77
N LEU A 5 13.00 18.25 -57.42
CA LEU A 5 12.23 17.92 -56.22
C LEU A 5 13.14 18.10 -55.00
N VAL A 6 12.84 19.05 -54.12
CA VAL A 6 13.53 19.23 -52.83
C VAL A 6 12.78 18.43 -51.78
N LEU A 7 13.37 17.29 -51.39
CA LEU A 7 12.86 16.46 -50.29
C LEU A 7 13.45 17.00 -48.97
N PHE A 8 12.62 17.69 -48.18
CA PHE A 8 12.97 18.09 -46.82
C PHE A 8 12.82 16.89 -45.89
N PHE A 9 13.93 16.22 -45.58
CA PHE A 9 13.96 15.15 -44.59
C PHE A 9 14.08 15.77 -43.19
N PHE A 10 12.94 16.07 -42.56
CA PHE A 10 12.91 16.43 -41.13
C PHE A 10 13.21 15.17 -40.30
N LEU A 11 14.49 15.01 -39.92
CA LEU A 11 14.91 14.00 -38.96
C LEU A 11 14.39 14.42 -37.57
N CYS A 12 13.17 14.03 -37.26
CA CYS A 12 12.59 14.19 -35.93
C CYS A 12 13.24 13.16 -35.01
N LEU A 13 14.30 13.55 -34.30
CA LEU A 13 14.85 12.77 -33.20
C LEU A 13 13.78 12.68 -32.09
N PRO A 14 13.32 11.49 -31.70
CA PRO A 14 12.43 11.37 -30.56
C PRO A 14 13.22 11.78 -29.31
N LEU A 15 12.85 12.90 -28.70
CA LEU A 15 13.25 13.18 -27.33
C LEU A 15 12.63 12.10 -26.44
N SER A 16 13.43 11.13 -26.03
CA SER A 16 13.06 10.21 -24.95
C SER A 16 12.97 11.03 -23.66
N THR A 17 11.76 11.49 -23.33
CA THR A 17 11.49 12.08 -22.02
C THR A 17 11.56 10.97 -20.97
N PHE A 18 12.67 10.89 -20.23
CA PHE A 18 12.70 10.16 -18.96
C PHE A 18 11.91 10.96 -17.92
N GLY A 19 10.59 10.98 -18.05
CA GLY A 19 9.70 11.39 -16.98
C GLY A 19 9.58 10.20 -16.02
N ALA A 20 9.99 10.37 -14.77
CA ALA A 20 9.63 9.41 -13.72
C ALA A 20 8.10 9.29 -13.74
N THR A 21 7.60 8.10 -14.06
CA THR A 21 6.16 7.84 -14.06
C THR A 21 5.65 8.09 -12.64
N ALA A 22 4.53 8.81 -12.54
CA ALA A 22 3.90 9.05 -11.25
C ALA A 22 3.64 7.71 -10.54
N PRO A 23 3.76 7.65 -9.20
CA PRO A 23 3.48 6.43 -8.47
C PRO A 23 2.04 5.99 -8.66
N TYR A 24 1.82 4.67 -8.63
CA TYR A 24 0.49 4.08 -8.69
C TYR A 24 -0.43 4.63 -7.59
N THR A 25 -1.70 4.86 -7.93
CA THR A 25 -2.73 5.34 -7.01
C THR A 25 -4.03 4.56 -7.20
N GLY A 26 -4.70 4.20 -6.11
CA GLY A 26 -5.98 3.49 -6.14
C GLY A 26 -5.95 2.14 -5.42
N GLY A 27 -7.06 1.41 -5.51
CA GLY A 27 -7.21 0.10 -4.89
C GLY A 27 -6.39 -0.98 -5.60
N ILE A 28 -5.63 -1.76 -4.84
CA ILE A 28 -4.79 -2.86 -5.34
C ILE A 28 -4.99 -4.12 -4.49
N SER A 29 -4.91 -5.31 -5.09
CA SER A 29 -4.96 -6.55 -4.30
C SER A 29 -3.63 -6.82 -3.60
N ALA A 30 -3.64 -7.58 -2.50
CA ALA A 30 -2.40 -8.00 -1.84
C ALA A 30 -1.52 -8.84 -2.78
N ALA A 31 -2.12 -9.67 -3.64
CA ALA A 31 -1.40 -10.50 -4.59
C ALA A 31 -0.69 -9.63 -5.65
N ASP A 32 -1.39 -8.67 -6.25
CA ASP A 32 -0.83 -7.78 -7.27
C ASP A 32 0.27 -6.89 -6.66
N LEU A 33 0.04 -6.37 -5.45
CA LEU A 33 1.06 -5.59 -4.74
C LEU A 33 2.37 -6.40 -4.53
N LEU A 34 2.26 -7.66 -4.14
CA LEU A 34 3.43 -8.52 -3.94
C LEU A 34 4.03 -9.03 -5.26
N ALA A 35 3.28 -9.04 -6.36
CA ALA A 35 3.76 -9.45 -7.68
C ALA A 35 4.47 -8.31 -8.42
N GLU A 36 3.99 -7.08 -8.28
CA GLU A 36 4.47 -5.92 -9.04
C GLU A 36 5.60 -5.14 -8.34
N TYR A 37 5.72 -5.25 -7.01
CA TYR A 37 6.67 -4.45 -6.22
C TYR A 37 7.66 -5.32 -5.44
N ASP A 38 8.86 -5.49 -5.99
CA ASP A 38 9.91 -6.35 -5.45
C ASP A 38 10.27 -6.03 -3.99
N ASN A 39 10.36 -4.76 -3.62
CA ASN A 39 10.66 -4.35 -2.24
C ASN A 39 9.56 -4.78 -1.26
N PHE A 40 8.28 -4.76 -1.66
CA PHE A 40 7.18 -5.28 -0.84
C PHE A 40 7.27 -6.81 -0.76
N ALA A 41 7.51 -7.48 -1.89
CA ALA A 41 7.67 -8.94 -1.96
C ALA A 41 8.81 -9.44 -1.05
N GLN A 42 9.95 -8.74 -1.04
CA GLN A 42 11.09 -9.05 -0.20
C GLN A 42 10.76 -8.90 1.29
N GLN A 43 10.10 -7.80 1.68
CA GLN A 43 9.71 -7.59 3.08
C GLN A 43 8.67 -8.63 3.55
N TYR A 44 7.77 -9.07 2.67
CA TYR A 44 6.86 -10.19 2.94
C TYR A 44 7.62 -11.51 3.15
N LYS A 45 8.60 -11.83 2.29
CA LYS A 45 9.39 -13.07 2.37
C LYS A 45 10.28 -13.11 3.62
N ASN A 46 10.88 -11.99 3.97
CA ASN A 46 11.85 -11.90 5.06
C ASN A 46 11.21 -11.81 6.46
N PHE A 47 9.90 -11.55 6.52
CA PHE A 47 9.19 -11.44 7.78
C PHE A 47 8.56 -12.79 8.20
N THR A 48 8.93 -13.24 9.39
CA THR A 48 8.32 -14.39 10.06
C THR A 48 7.64 -13.91 11.33
N PRO A 49 6.29 -13.89 11.41
CA PRO A 49 5.59 -13.47 12.61
C PRO A 49 5.76 -14.48 13.74
N SER A 50 5.79 -13.99 14.98
CA SER A 50 5.83 -14.86 16.14
C SER A 50 4.47 -15.54 16.38
N LYS A 51 4.46 -16.65 17.12
CA LYS A 51 3.19 -17.28 17.57
C LYS A 51 2.31 -16.32 18.38
N GLN A 52 2.94 -15.43 19.16
CA GLN A 52 2.24 -14.40 19.91
C GLN A 52 1.56 -13.39 18.97
N ASP A 53 2.24 -12.93 17.93
CA ASP A 53 1.66 -12.01 16.94
C ASP A 53 0.48 -12.66 16.21
N ILE A 54 0.63 -13.92 15.79
CA ILE A 54 -0.44 -14.69 15.15
C ILE A 54 -1.67 -14.78 16.07
N THR A 55 -1.46 -14.98 17.37
CA THR A 55 -2.53 -15.04 18.37
C THR A 55 -3.20 -13.68 18.55
N LEU A 56 -2.42 -12.60 18.66
CA LEU A 56 -2.93 -11.23 18.83
C LEU A 56 -3.81 -10.82 17.64
N ILE A 57 -3.39 -11.13 16.42
CA ILE A 57 -4.14 -10.80 15.20
C ILE A 57 -5.56 -11.39 15.18
N GLN A 58 -5.84 -12.46 15.92
CA GLN A 58 -7.21 -13.00 16.03
C GLN A 58 -8.22 -11.99 16.58
N LYS A 59 -7.79 -10.98 17.35
CA LYS A 59 -8.66 -9.88 17.82
C LYS A 59 -9.28 -9.06 16.69
N LEU A 60 -8.71 -9.14 15.48
CA LEU A 60 -9.24 -8.50 14.28
C LEU A 60 -10.43 -9.25 13.67
N LYS A 61 -10.87 -10.39 14.25
CA LYS A 61 -12.05 -11.11 13.76
C LYS A 61 -13.28 -10.19 13.68
N GLY A 62 -13.96 -10.20 12.54
CA GLY A 62 -15.13 -9.37 12.24
C GLY A 62 -14.85 -7.87 12.22
N LYS A 63 -13.58 -7.45 12.08
CA LYS A 63 -13.19 -6.06 11.89
C LYS A 63 -12.92 -5.76 10.42
N GLU A 64 -13.00 -4.50 10.08
CA GLU A 64 -12.66 -3.96 8.77
C GLU A 64 -11.26 -3.35 8.84
N LEU A 65 -10.46 -3.54 7.80
CA LEU A 65 -9.15 -2.90 7.66
C LEU A 65 -9.11 -1.98 6.45
N THR A 66 -8.64 -0.75 6.66
CA THR A 66 -8.27 0.17 5.56
C THR A 66 -6.79 0.48 5.66
N VAL A 67 -6.04 0.11 4.61
CA VAL A 67 -4.59 0.25 4.53
C VAL A 67 -4.27 1.30 3.48
N LEU A 68 -3.82 2.46 3.93
CA LEU A 68 -3.45 3.59 3.08
C LEU A 68 -1.93 3.70 3.02
N PHE A 69 -1.34 3.60 1.83
CA PHE A 69 0.11 3.43 1.72
C PHE A 69 0.67 4.01 0.42
N GLY A 70 1.96 4.32 0.40
CA GLY A 70 2.64 4.74 -0.83
C GLY A 70 3.57 3.63 -1.31
N THR A 71 3.50 3.26 -2.59
CA THR A 71 4.43 2.28 -3.18
C THR A 71 5.89 2.77 -3.19
N TRP A 72 6.06 4.09 -3.14
CA TRP A 72 7.32 4.82 -3.03
C TRP A 72 7.81 5.00 -1.58
N CYS A 73 7.01 4.64 -0.58
CA CYS A 73 7.33 4.90 0.83
C CYS A 73 8.04 3.71 1.46
N HIS A 74 9.22 3.94 2.06
CA HIS A 74 10.01 2.92 2.74
C HIS A 74 9.25 2.26 3.91
N ASP A 75 8.51 3.04 4.69
CA ASP A 75 7.71 2.49 5.80
C ASP A 75 6.54 1.66 5.28
N SER A 76 5.98 2.02 4.11
CA SER A 76 4.90 1.27 3.49
C SER A 76 5.40 -0.08 2.98
N ALA A 77 6.55 -0.06 2.30
CA ALA A 77 7.25 -1.26 1.87
C ALA A 77 7.59 -2.18 3.05
N ARG A 78 7.85 -1.63 4.24
CA ARG A 78 8.14 -2.42 5.43
C ARG A 78 6.89 -3.00 6.08
N GLU A 79 5.87 -2.21 6.39
CA GLU A 79 4.77 -2.66 7.26
C GLU A 79 3.58 -3.29 6.53
N VAL A 80 3.25 -2.84 5.31
CA VAL A 80 2.13 -3.41 4.54
C VAL A 80 2.32 -4.90 4.22
N PRO A 81 3.47 -5.36 3.68
CA PRO A 81 3.66 -6.80 3.44
C PRO A 81 3.73 -7.63 4.73
N ARG A 82 4.16 -7.05 5.85
CA ARG A 82 4.11 -7.71 7.17
C ARG A 82 2.68 -7.92 7.64
N LEU A 83 1.80 -6.94 7.42
CA LEU A 83 0.36 -7.11 7.65
C LEU A 83 -0.18 -8.26 6.80
N ILE A 84 0.13 -8.28 5.50
CA ILE A 84 -0.33 -9.36 4.59
C ILE A 84 0.10 -10.73 5.13
N LYS A 85 1.37 -10.89 5.53
CA LYS A 85 1.89 -12.14 6.11
C LYS A 85 1.18 -12.53 7.41
N LEU A 86 0.92 -11.57 8.30
CA LEU A 86 0.20 -11.81 9.56
C LEU A 86 -1.22 -12.30 9.31
N LEU A 87 -1.94 -11.66 8.40
CA LEU A 87 -3.32 -12.02 8.07
C LEU A 87 -3.40 -13.41 7.44
N GLU A 88 -2.49 -13.73 6.52
CA GLU A 88 -2.42 -15.04 5.87
C GLU A 88 -2.12 -16.16 6.87
N GLN A 89 -1.11 -15.99 7.72
CA GLN A 89 -0.71 -17.03 8.67
C GLN A 89 -1.69 -17.20 9.84
N SER A 90 -2.33 -16.11 10.27
CA SER A 90 -3.36 -16.18 11.31
C SER A 90 -4.68 -16.74 10.81
N LYS A 91 -4.97 -16.60 9.50
CA LYS A 91 -6.29 -16.95 8.92
C LYS A 91 -7.45 -16.27 9.66
N VAL A 92 -7.20 -15.09 10.25
CA VAL A 92 -8.24 -14.32 10.92
C VAL A 92 -9.33 -13.95 9.91
N GLN A 93 -10.59 -14.12 10.32
CA GLN A 93 -11.74 -13.80 9.48
C GLN A 93 -12.10 -12.32 9.67
N LEU A 94 -11.54 -11.46 8.82
CA LEU A 94 -11.92 -10.05 8.74
C LEU A 94 -13.31 -9.90 8.11
N GLU A 95 -14.00 -8.83 8.46
CA GLU A 95 -15.22 -8.42 7.74
C GLU A 95 -14.87 -7.92 6.34
N SER A 96 -13.84 -7.06 6.25
CA SER A 96 -13.29 -6.61 4.97
C SER A 96 -11.86 -6.08 5.12
N ILE A 97 -11.16 -6.00 3.99
CA ILE A 97 -9.85 -5.34 3.90
C ILE A 97 -9.74 -4.59 2.58
N LYS A 98 -9.19 -3.38 2.62
CA LYS A 98 -8.88 -2.56 1.44
C LYS A 98 -7.43 -2.08 1.52
N PHE A 99 -6.70 -2.26 0.42
CA PHE A 99 -5.38 -1.67 0.22
C PHE A 99 -5.52 -0.55 -0.81
N VAL A 100 -5.21 0.68 -0.41
CA VAL A 100 -5.32 1.87 -1.27
C VAL A 100 -3.96 2.55 -1.33
N ALA A 101 -3.37 2.56 -2.53
CA ALA A 101 -2.13 3.25 -2.82
C ALA A 101 -2.39 4.75 -3.06
N VAL A 102 -1.46 5.60 -2.61
CA VAL A 102 -1.54 7.05 -2.78
C VAL A 102 -0.33 7.63 -3.51
N GLY A 103 -0.55 8.76 -4.17
CA GLY A 103 0.51 9.53 -4.82
C GLY A 103 1.46 10.21 -3.82
N TYR A 104 2.48 10.90 -4.30
CA TYR A 104 3.40 11.69 -3.45
C TYR A 104 2.69 12.76 -2.61
N ASN A 105 1.57 13.27 -3.12
CA ASN A 105 0.68 14.20 -2.44
C ASN A 105 -0.22 13.53 -1.38
N LYS A 106 -0.08 12.21 -1.18
CA LYS A 106 -0.89 11.37 -0.27
C LYS A 106 -2.39 11.38 -0.60
N GLN A 107 -2.73 11.50 -1.87
CA GLN A 107 -4.11 11.43 -2.36
C GLN A 107 -4.30 10.20 -3.26
N ASP A 108 -5.55 9.75 -3.34
CA ASP A 108 -6.07 8.79 -4.30
C ASP A 108 -7.27 9.39 -5.02
N ALA A 109 -7.53 8.95 -6.26
CA ALA A 109 -8.63 9.48 -7.07
C ALA A 109 -10.02 9.21 -6.47
N SER A 110 -10.17 8.15 -5.65
CA SER A 110 -11.43 7.82 -4.98
C SER A 110 -11.67 8.58 -3.68
N GLY A 111 -10.72 9.41 -3.22
CA GLY A 111 -10.86 10.22 -2.02
C GLY A 111 -10.82 9.44 -0.69
N VAL A 112 -10.39 8.16 -0.70
CA VAL A 112 -10.36 7.32 0.51
C VAL A 112 -9.34 7.88 1.52
N ALA A 113 -8.15 8.26 1.05
CA ALA A 113 -7.11 8.87 1.87
C ALA A 113 -7.60 10.15 2.54
N GLN A 114 -8.32 11.00 1.80
CA GLN A 114 -8.92 12.22 2.34
C GLN A 114 -9.99 11.91 3.38
N ALA A 115 -10.90 10.96 3.10
CA ALA A 115 -11.96 10.55 4.03
C ALA A 115 -11.42 10.02 5.37
N HIS A 116 -10.23 9.43 5.38
CA HIS A 116 -9.56 8.94 6.58
C HIS A 116 -8.52 9.92 7.18
N ASN A 117 -8.45 11.15 6.65
CA ASN A 117 -7.52 12.21 7.08
C ASN A 117 -6.05 11.76 7.02
N LEU A 118 -5.64 11.08 5.94
CA LEU A 118 -4.27 10.57 5.79
C LEU A 118 -3.23 11.70 5.85
N GLN A 119 -2.31 11.61 6.81
CA GLN A 119 -1.17 12.53 6.93
C GLN A 119 0.16 11.84 6.59
N TYR A 120 0.30 10.56 6.93
CA TYR A 120 1.53 9.79 6.78
C TYR A 120 1.26 8.37 6.27
N THR A 121 2.21 7.81 5.55
CA THR A 121 2.12 6.48 4.94
C THR A 121 3.14 5.53 5.56
N PRO A 122 2.78 4.26 5.84
CA PRO A 122 1.42 3.73 5.76
C PRO A 122 0.59 4.20 6.96
N THR A 123 -0.72 4.27 6.78
CA THR A 123 -1.67 4.30 7.90
C THR A 123 -2.57 3.08 7.77
N ILE A 124 -2.60 2.23 8.80
CA ILE A 124 -3.46 1.04 8.87
C ILE A 124 -4.54 1.32 9.89
N ILE A 125 -5.79 1.27 9.46
CA ILE A 125 -6.95 1.63 10.27
C ILE A 125 -7.78 0.37 10.52
N VAL A 126 -8.12 0.13 11.78
CA VAL A 126 -9.05 -0.91 12.21
C VAL A 126 -10.38 -0.27 12.56
N SER A 127 -11.45 -0.71 11.92
CA SER A 127 -12.82 -0.24 12.21
C SER A 127 -13.78 -1.40 12.47
N GLN A 128 -14.91 -1.07 13.08
CA GLN A 128 -16.06 -1.94 13.22
C GLN A 128 -17.34 -1.12 13.13
N ASN A 129 -18.28 -1.55 12.29
CA ASN A 129 -19.55 -0.87 12.08
C ASN A 129 -19.36 0.62 11.71
N GLY A 130 -18.39 0.91 10.85
CA GLY A 130 -18.06 2.27 10.41
C GLY A 130 -17.37 3.16 11.46
N LYS A 131 -17.11 2.66 12.68
CA LYS A 131 -16.36 3.38 13.70
C LYS A 131 -14.90 2.93 13.72
N GLU A 132 -13.98 3.88 13.61
CA GLU A 132 -12.56 3.63 13.83
C GLU A 132 -12.28 3.27 15.29
N LEU A 133 -11.57 2.16 15.50
CA LEU A 133 -11.18 1.66 16.83
C LEU A 133 -9.73 2.01 17.15
N THR A 134 -8.84 1.88 16.18
CA THR A 134 -7.42 2.22 16.30
C THR A 134 -6.80 2.44 14.92
N ARG A 135 -5.70 3.17 14.86
CA ARG A 135 -4.84 3.30 13.68
C ARG A 135 -3.37 3.18 14.06
N MET A 136 -2.59 2.53 13.20
CA MET A 136 -1.12 2.54 13.22
C MET A 136 -0.64 3.52 12.15
N VAL A 137 0.28 4.42 12.50
CA VAL A 137 0.79 5.48 11.61
C VAL A 137 2.30 5.31 11.45
N GLU A 138 2.77 5.18 10.21
CA GLU A 138 4.17 4.97 9.78
C GLU A 138 4.83 3.68 10.30
N LYS A 139 5.04 3.61 11.62
CA LYS A 139 5.73 2.51 12.29
C LYS A 139 4.98 2.10 13.55
N PRO A 140 4.90 0.80 13.86
CA PRO A 140 4.24 0.35 15.08
C PRO A 140 5.04 0.75 16.33
N ALA A 141 4.34 1.09 17.42
CA ALA A 141 4.95 1.36 18.73
C ALA A 141 5.56 0.10 19.41
N GLY A 142 5.32 -1.08 18.84
CA GLY A 142 5.83 -2.38 19.26
C GLY A 142 5.85 -3.33 18.06
N THR A 143 5.39 -4.57 18.21
CA THR A 143 5.10 -5.38 17.02
C THR A 143 3.88 -4.81 16.28
N LEU A 144 3.80 -5.05 14.98
CA LEU A 144 2.64 -4.64 14.18
C LEU A 144 1.33 -5.23 14.74
N ALA A 145 1.36 -6.49 15.18
CA ALA A 145 0.20 -7.12 15.80
C ALA A 145 -0.20 -6.46 17.13
N GLN A 146 0.77 -6.09 17.98
CA GLN A 146 0.51 -5.37 19.22
C GLN A 146 -0.17 -4.02 18.95
N ASP A 147 0.38 -3.21 18.04
CA ASP A 147 -0.16 -1.86 17.81
C ASP A 147 -1.57 -1.88 17.22
N LEU A 148 -1.83 -2.80 16.30
CA LEU A 148 -3.15 -2.99 15.69
C LEU A 148 -4.21 -3.54 16.65
N THR A 149 -3.81 -4.10 17.80
CA THR A 149 -4.72 -4.82 18.70
C THR A 149 -4.76 -4.30 20.14
N LYS A 150 -3.89 -3.35 20.50
CA LYS A 150 -3.71 -2.85 21.89
C LYS A 150 -4.99 -2.36 22.56
N ASN A 151 -5.93 -1.79 21.80
CA ASN A 151 -7.18 -1.22 22.31
C ASN A 151 -8.42 -2.01 21.87
N LEU A 152 -8.22 -3.22 21.36
CA LEU A 152 -9.31 -4.08 20.93
C LEU A 152 -9.72 -5.02 22.07
N PRO A 153 -11.04 -5.22 22.27
CA PRO A 153 -11.56 -6.16 23.25
C PRO A 153 -11.03 -7.59 23.02
#